data_AF-A0A7R9LNB0-F1
#
_entry.id   AF-A0A7R9LNB0-F1
#
_cell.length_a   1.000
_cell.length_b   1.000
_cell.length_c   1.000
_cell.angle_alpha   90.00
_cell.angle_beta   90.00
_cell.angle_gamma   90.00
#
_symmetry.space_group_name_H-M   'P 1'
#
loop_
_entity.id
_entity.type
_entity.pdbx_description
1 polymer ?
#
loop_
_entity_poly.entity_id
_entity_poly.type
_entity_poly.pdbx_seq_one_letter_code
_entity_poly.pdbx_strand_id
1 'polypeptide(L)'
;MTIHRPGDTLPTLTELLNENKDVNIELSRHTIYCMDNESFRFLCAIHNGIKFEQDDKHNFSVSWDKSVAETNRLFEHIDGLKPHKTRDSLSLNDARKVILNLTKPLADISKNVQTNIAIINDKMIEITSSKEAQKGLLDKLYVPINDLMPVGLNYPRTVCTSSTCVKYHKIPETNASKIDYITHCHKHCGLTGVKPETYPNPELQHCAAMDANYNCEVCRCSWDKHMHITYENKLVPKNVINQTTRDLINSKKSDEEKVKVFIEELDNKVKALKQEEEQIRSVAVQFGIFLKMNAICPYNDSLKDYLMVLIGLEKDKVNAGGNDKTLNSLKAMLDKYTQEVKVLERSVLEQSILEQSMASGEHVSVLCPDDINKLVQSLYKLKENGKQIQDNMNLCSASKARMQSTYTETYYNARQYKRSGITTPGYRSGGYNESDKSVKQARSIFKPWKW
;
A
#
# COMPACT_ATOMS: atom_id res chain seq x y z
N MET A 1 -9.04 -32.82 -35.15
CA MET A 1 -9.55 -33.62 -34.03
C MET A 1 -8.83 -33.15 -32.78
N THR A 2 -9.54 -32.49 -31.87
CA THR A 2 -8.97 -31.96 -30.62
C THR A 2 -8.53 -33.16 -29.78
N ILE A 3 -7.22 -33.27 -29.55
CA ILE A 3 -6.66 -34.34 -28.75
C ILE A 3 -6.87 -33.88 -27.30
N HIS A 4 -7.73 -34.58 -26.53
CA HIS A 4 -7.99 -34.29 -25.10
C HIS A 4 -6.74 -34.55 -24.26
N ARG A 5 -5.74 -33.71 -24.47
CA ARG A 5 -4.41 -33.74 -23.91
C ARG A 5 -3.99 -32.30 -23.66
N PRO A 6 -3.03 -32.09 -22.76
CA PRO A 6 -2.49 -30.77 -22.52
C PRO A 6 -1.93 -30.21 -23.82
N GLY A 7 -2.27 -28.96 -24.11
CA GLY A 7 -1.77 -28.27 -25.30
C GLY A 7 -0.33 -27.81 -25.13
N ASP A 8 0.13 -27.03 -26.10
CA ASP A 8 1.52 -26.55 -26.21
C ASP A 8 1.96 -25.64 -25.04
N THR A 9 1.05 -25.26 -24.15
CA THR A 9 1.33 -24.48 -22.94
C THR A 9 1.85 -25.33 -21.76
N LEU A 10 1.71 -26.67 -21.80
CA LEU A 10 2.18 -27.54 -20.72
C LEU A 10 3.70 -27.44 -20.47
N PRO A 11 4.58 -27.41 -21.50
CA PRO A 11 6.00 -27.20 -21.29
C PRO A 11 6.31 -25.88 -20.55
N THR A 12 5.66 -24.77 -20.95
CA THR A 12 5.84 -23.46 -20.29
C THR A 12 5.37 -23.48 -18.83
N LEU A 13 4.24 -24.12 -18.54
CA LEU A 13 3.78 -24.31 -17.16
C LEU A 13 4.76 -25.16 -16.34
N THR A 14 5.36 -26.18 -16.96
CA THR A 14 6.34 -27.06 -16.30
C THR A 14 7.61 -26.30 -15.96
N GLU A 15 8.10 -25.46 -16.86
CA GLU A 15 9.23 -24.56 -16.62
C GLU A 15 8.92 -23.58 -15.48
N LEU A 16 7.75 -22.94 -15.50
CA LEU A 16 7.32 -22.02 -14.45
C LEU A 16 7.27 -22.70 -13.07
N LEU A 17 6.75 -23.92 -12.96
CA LEU A 17 6.71 -24.66 -11.70
C LEU A 17 8.11 -25.10 -11.24
N ASN A 18 9.01 -25.45 -12.16
CA ASN A 18 10.40 -25.77 -11.84
C ASN A 18 11.18 -24.55 -11.29
N GLU A 19 10.85 -23.35 -11.77
CA GLU A 19 11.39 -22.09 -11.25
C GLU A 19 10.84 -21.73 -9.86
N ASN A 20 9.65 -22.24 -9.51
CA ASN A 20 8.94 -21.93 -8.28
C ASN A 20 8.80 -23.18 -7.38
N LYS A 21 9.92 -23.75 -6.94
CA LYS A 21 9.98 -25.02 -6.18
C LYS A 21 9.21 -25.02 -4.85
N ASP A 22 8.90 -23.85 -4.31
CA ASP A 22 8.13 -23.69 -3.09
C ASP A 22 6.63 -23.97 -3.32
N VAL A 23 6.18 -24.03 -4.58
CA VAL A 23 4.81 -24.31 -4.98
C VAL A 23 4.69 -25.77 -5.39
N ASN A 24 4.12 -26.59 -4.50
CA ASN A 24 3.90 -28.01 -4.76
C ASN A 24 2.57 -28.25 -5.52
N ILE A 25 2.55 -27.92 -6.81
CA ILE A 25 1.47 -28.30 -7.73
C ILE A 25 1.98 -29.45 -8.58
N GLU A 26 1.51 -30.65 -8.29
CA GLU A 26 1.81 -31.83 -9.11
C GLU A 26 1.23 -31.64 -10.52
N LEU A 27 2.04 -31.84 -11.56
CA LEU A 27 1.56 -31.92 -12.95
C LEU A 27 1.28 -33.37 -13.31
N SER A 28 0.09 -33.85 -12.96
CA SER A 28 -0.33 -35.21 -13.33
C SER A 28 -1.75 -35.23 -13.83
N ARG A 29 -2.21 -36.42 -14.20
CA ARG A 29 -3.59 -36.62 -14.59
C ARG A 29 -4.54 -36.07 -13.52
N HIS A 30 -4.21 -36.19 -12.23
CA HIS A 30 -5.07 -35.78 -11.12
C HIS A 30 -5.35 -34.27 -11.08
N THR A 31 -4.48 -33.43 -11.64
CA THR A 31 -4.55 -31.96 -11.52
C THR A 31 -4.72 -31.27 -12.86
N ILE A 32 -4.53 -31.98 -13.98
CA ILE A 32 -4.67 -31.43 -15.32
C ILE A 32 -5.99 -31.88 -15.94
N TYR A 33 -6.85 -30.93 -16.31
CA TYR A 33 -8.17 -31.17 -16.88
C TYR A 33 -8.27 -30.57 -18.28
N CYS A 34 -8.59 -31.39 -19.29
CA CYS A 34 -8.60 -30.96 -20.69
C CYS A 34 -10.02 -31.03 -21.25
N MET A 35 -10.64 -29.86 -21.39
CA MET A 35 -11.98 -29.70 -21.96
C MET A 35 -11.88 -29.26 -23.42
N ASP A 36 -12.81 -29.72 -24.26
CA ASP A 36 -12.90 -29.29 -25.65
C ASP A 36 -14.00 -28.24 -25.84
N ASN A 37 -13.67 -27.16 -26.56
CA ASN A 37 -14.61 -26.09 -26.89
C ASN A 37 -15.36 -26.35 -28.21
N GLU A 38 -14.92 -27.32 -29.02
CA GLU A 38 -15.55 -27.61 -30.32
C GLU A 38 -17.00 -28.08 -30.18
N SER A 39 -17.33 -28.80 -29.11
CA SER A 39 -18.71 -29.22 -28.82
C SER A 39 -19.64 -28.02 -28.56
N PHE A 40 -19.14 -26.98 -27.90
CA PHE A 40 -19.89 -25.74 -27.68
C PHE A 40 -20.04 -24.94 -28.99
N ARG A 41 -18.98 -24.84 -29.79
CA ARG A 41 -19.03 -24.23 -31.13
C ARG A 41 -20.04 -24.93 -32.03
N PHE A 42 -20.07 -26.26 -32.01
CA PHE A 42 -21.04 -27.07 -32.74
C PHE A 42 -22.48 -26.81 -32.28
N LEU A 43 -22.73 -26.68 -30.97
CA LEU A 43 -24.04 -26.29 -30.45
C LEU A 43 -24.48 -24.91 -30.97
N CYS A 44 -23.58 -23.92 -30.97
CA CYS A 44 -23.85 -22.61 -31.56
C CYS A 44 -24.14 -22.69 -33.07
N ALA A 45 -23.41 -23.54 -33.80
CA ALA A 45 -23.59 -23.71 -35.24
C ALA A 45 -24.96 -24.33 -35.58
N ILE A 46 -25.37 -25.38 -34.84
CA ILE A 46 -26.72 -25.96 -34.97
C ILE A 46 -27.80 -24.93 -34.62
N HIS A 47 -27.62 -24.15 -33.56
CA HIS A 47 -28.56 -23.11 -33.17
C HIS A 47 -28.76 -22.07 -34.30
N ASN A 48 -27.71 -21.78 -35.07
CA ASN A 48 -27.77 -20.88 -36.23
C ASN A 48 -28.21 -21.57 -37.53
N GLY A 49 -28.73 -22.80 -37.46
CA GLY A 49 -29.30 -23.51 -38.60
C GLY A 49 -28.27 -24.17 -39.53
N ILE A 50 -27.00 -24.25 -39.12
CA ILE A 50 -25.96 -24.95 -39.88
C ILE A 50 -26.19 -26.46 -39.76
N LYS A 51 -26.16 -27.16 -40.90
CA LYS A 51 -26.34 -28.61 -40.97
C LYS A 51 -24.98 -29.31 -40.97
N PHE A 52 -24.91 -30.41 -40.23
CA PHE A 52 -23.75 -31.28 -40.14
C PHE A 52 -24.14 -32.70 -40.54
N GLU A 53 -23.17 -33.46 -41.06
CA GLU A 53 -23.33 -34.88 -41.34
C GLU A 53 -23.46 -35.69 -40.05
N GLN A 54 -23.98 -36.92 -40.15
CA GLN A 54 -24.27 -37.72 -38.95
C GLN A 54 -22.99 -38.11 -38.20
N ASP A 55 -21.90 -38.35 -38.92
CA ASP A 55 -20.60 -38.69 -38.34
C ASP A 55 -19.99 -37.52 -37.57
N ASP A 56 -20.13 -36.29 -38.09
CA ASP A 56 -19.72 -35.07 -37.40
C ASP A 56 -20.48 -34.91 -36.07
N LYS A 57 -21.82 -35.08 -36.11
CA LYS A 57 -22.65 -35.00 -34.89
C LYS A 57 -22.22 -36.03 -33.85
N HIS A 58 -21.89 -37.25 -34.27
CA HIS A 58 -21.40 -38.29 -33.37
C HIS A 58 -20.06 -37.89 -32.75
N ASN A 59 -19.12 -37.39 -33.56
CA ASN A 59 -17.81 -36.94 -33.08
C ASN A 59 -17.92 -35.80 -32.05
N PHE A 60 -18.78 -34.81 -32.29
CA PHE A 60 -19.03 -33.73 -31.33
C PHE A 60 -19.75 -34.24 -30.07
N SER A 61 -20.68 -35.20 -30.19
CA SER A 61 -21.30 -35.86 -29.03
C SER A 61 -20.27 -36.54 -28.14
N VAL A 62 -19.32 -37.29 -28.73
CA VAL A 62 -18.28 -37.98 -27.97
C VAL A 62 -17.31 -36.99 -27.31
N SER A 63 -16.97 -35.89 -28.00
CA SER A 63 -16.13 -34.83 -27.42
C SER A 63 -16.79 -34.14 -26.22
N TRP A 64 -18.10 -33.91 -26.29
CA TRP A 64 -18.89 -33.37 -25.19
C TRP A 64 -18.88 -34.30 -23.98
N ASP A 65 -19.19 -35.59 -24.17
CA ASP A 65 -19.22 -36.56 -23.08
C ASP A 65 -17.87 -36.65 -22.35
N LYS A 66 -16.76 -36.57 -23.10
CA LYS A 66 -15.40 -36.51 -22.52
C LYS A 66 -15.16 -35.23 -21.72
N SER A 67 -15.60 -34.08 -22.24
CA SER A 67 -15.44 -32.79 -21.55
C SER A 67 -16.26 -32.76 -20.25
N VAL A 68 -17.49 -33.27 -20.27
CA VAL A 68 -18.33 -33.42 -19.07
C VAL A 68 -17.67 -34.33 -18.04
N ALA A 69 -17.12 -35.48 -18.46
CA ALA A 69 -16.41 -36.38 -17.56
C ALA A 69 -15.18 -35.71 -16.91
N GLU A 70 -14.41 -34.95 -17.68
CA GLU A 70 -13.27 -34.18 -17.15
C GLU A 70 -13.69 -33.06 -16.21
N THR A 71 -14.81 -32.37 -16.49
CA THR A 71 -15.38 -31.36 -15.59
C THR A 71 -15.86 -31.98 -14.27
N ASN A 72 -16.53 -33.12 -14.31
CA ASN A 72 -16.94 -33.83 -13.09
C ASN A 72 -15.73 -34.24 -12.27
N ARG A 73 -14.68 -34.75 -12.91
CA ARG A 73 -13.42 -35.10 -12.25
C ARG A 73 -12.76 -33.88 -11.56
N LEU A 74 -12.85 -32.71 -12.18
CA LEU A 74 -12.40 -31.45 -11.57
C LEU A 74 -13.20 -31.12 -10.31
N PHE A 75 -14.53 -31.21 -10.37
CA PHE A 75 -15.37 -30.93 -9.20
C PHE A 75 -15.18 -31.94 -8.07
N GLU A 76 -15.06 -33.24 -8.39
CA GLU A 76 -14.76 -34.29 -7.41
C GLU A 76 -13.43 -34.04 -6.71
N HIS A 77 -12.41 -33.60 -7.46
CA HIS A 77 -11.13 -33.23 -6.86
C HIS A 77 -11.26 -32.01 -5.95
N ILE A 78 -11.93 -30.94 -6.41
CA ILE A 78 -12.15 -29.72 -5.62
C ILE A 78 -12.91 -30.02 -4.32
N ASP A 79 -13.94 -30.87 -4.37
CA ASP A 79 -14.73 -31.28 -3.20
C ASP A 79 -13.88 -32.04 -2.17
N GLY A 80 -12.87 -32.78 -2.64
CA GLY A 80 -11.89 -33.46 -1.79
C GLY A 80 -10.79 -32.56 -1.19
N LEU A 81 -10.64 -31.32 -1.66
CA LEU A 81 -9.63 -30.41 -1.14
C LEU A 81 -10.07 -29.79 0.19
N LYS A 82 -9.13 -29.64 1.14
CA LYS A 82 -9.39 -28.90 2.38
C LYS A 82 -9.77 -27.45 2.01
N PRO A 83 -10.98 -26.98 2.35
CA PRO A 83 -11.37 -25.61 2.05
C PRO A 83 -10.40 -24.63 2.70
N HIS A 84 -9.79 -23.76 1.90
CA HIS A 84 -9.05 -22.63 2.45
C HIS A 84 -10.07 -21.59 2.93
N LYS A 85 -9.78 -20.92 4.05
CA LYS A 85 -10.63 -19.83 4.54
C LYS A 85 -10.45 -18.64 3.60
N THR A 86 -11.36 -18.46 2.64
CA THR A 86 -11.36 -17.31 1.71
C THR A 86 -11.31 -15.96 2.43
N ARG A 87 -11.83 -15.90 3.66
CA ARG A 87 -11.70 -14.76 4.57
C ARG A 87 -10.24 -14.37 4.83
N ASP A 88 -9.33 -15.33 4.89
CA ASP A 88 -7.91 -15.09 5.17
C ASP A 88 -7.25 -14.39 3.98
N SER A 89 -7.57 -14.78 2.74
CA SER A 89 -7.10 -14.10 1.52
C SER A 89 -7.65 -12.67 1.39
N LEU A 90 -8.93 -12.46 1.72
CA LEU A 90 -9.51 -11.11 1.77
C LEU A 90 -8.85 -10.25 2.86
N SER A 91 -8.58 -10.85 4.03
CA SER A 91 -7.93 -10.20 5.16
C SER A 91 -6.47 -9.82 4.84
N LEU A 92 -5.73 -10.66 4.12
CA LEU A 92 -4.38 -10.37 3.62
C LEU A 92 -4.38 -9.18 2.65
N ASN A 93 -5.33 -9.16 1.71
CA ASN A 93 -5.47 -8.05 0.76
C ASN A 93 -5.82 -6.74 1.46
N ASP A 94 -6.71 -6.77 2.45
CA ASP A 94 -7.07 -5.58 3.22
C ASP A 94 -5.91 -5.10 4.10
N ALA A 95 -5.20 -6.02 4.77
CA ALA A 95 -3.97 -5.70 5.50
C ALA A 95 -2.92 -5.06 4.58
N ARG A 96 -2.70 -5.63 3.38
CA ARG A 96 -1.79 -5.06 2.38
C ARG A 96 -2.20 -3.65 1.96
N LYS A 97 -3.49 -3.42 1.68
CA LYS A 97 -3.99 -2.07 1.33
C LYS A 97 -3.72 -1.07 2.44
N VAL A 98 -3.98 -1.44 3.70
CA VAL A 98 -3.75 -0.60 4.87
C VAL A 98 -2.26 -0.24 5.00
N ILE A 99 -1.38 -1.23 4.90
CA ILE A 99 0.07 -1.00 5.00
C ILE A 99 0.56 -0.04 3.91
N LEU A 100 0.17 -0.28 2.65
CA LEU A 100 0.57 0.57 1.52
C LEU A 100 0.03 2.00 1.65
N ASN A 101 -1.15 2.19 2.23
CA ASN A 101 -1.71 3.52 2.48
C ASN A 101 -1.00 4.25 3.62
N LEU A 102 -0.38 3.54 4.56
CA LEU A 102 0.39 4.10 5.67
C LEU A 102 1.86 4.35 5.34
N THR A 103 2.42 3.71 4.31
CA THR A 103 3.83 3.85 3.91
C THR A 103 4.28 5.31 3.82
N LYS A 104 3.62 6.12 2.98
CA LYS A 104 3.95 7.53 2.81
C LYS A 104 3.69 8.36 4.07
N PRO A 105 2.50 8.29 4.72
CA PRO A 105 2.27 8.97 5.99
C PRO A 105 3.32 8.72 7.06
N LEU A 106 3.73 7.46 7.27
CA LEU A 106 4.71 7.13 8.31
C LEU A 106 6.08 7.71 8.01
N ALA A 107 6.52 7.72 6.75
CA ALA A 107 7.77 8.33 6.35
C ALA A 107 7.76 9.87 6.45
N ASP A 108 6.68 10.52 5.99
CA ASP A 108 6.53 11.97 6.08
C ASP A 108 6.51 12.44 7.55
N ILE A 109 5.76 11.72 8.41
CA ILE A 109 5.68 12.01 9.84
C ILE A 109 7.02 11.76 10.52
N SER A 110 7.69 10.66 10.20
CA SER A 110 9.05 10.37 10.69
C SER A 110 10.03 11.49 10.35
N LYS A 111 10.00 12.00 9.11
CA LYS A 111 10.79 13.17 8.70
C LYS A 111 10.43 14.42 9.53
N ASN A 112 9.15 14.71 9.70
CA ASN A 112 8.70 15.86 10.48
C ASN A 112 9.11 15.78 11.95
N VAL A 113 9.07 14.58 12.55
CA VAL A 113 9.58 14.35 13.90
C VAL A 113 11.08 14.70 13.98
N GLN A 114 11.90 14.27 13.01
CA GLN A 114 13.31 14.65 12.96
C GLN A 114 13.52 16.15 12.82
N THR A 115 12.73 16.81 11.97
CA THR A 115 12.77 18.26 11.82
C THR A 115 12.41 18.97 13.12
N ASN A 116 11.36 18.53 13.82
CA ASN A 116 10.94 19.10 15.10
C ASN A 116 11.99 18.89 16.20
N ILE A 117 12.62 17.72 16.27
CA ILE A 117 13.74 17.46 17.20
C ILE A 117 14.91 18.41 16.92
N ALA A 118 15.26 18.62 15.65
CA ALA A 118 16.33 19.55 15.29
C ALA A 118 15.99 21.00 15.68
N ILE A 119 14.74 21.44 15.45
CA ILE A 119 14.27 22.78 15.86
C ILE A 119 14.38 22.95 17.38
N ILE A 120 13.92 21.96 18.16
CA ILE A 120 13.95 22.02 19.63
C ILE A 120 15.39 22.06 20.14
N ASN A 121 16.28 21.21 19.60
CA ASN A 121 17.69 21.19 19.99
C ASN A 121 18.40 22.50 19.67
N ASP A 122 18.13 23.10 18.50
CA ASP A 122 18.70 24.39 18.11
C ASP A 122 18.23 25.49 19.08
N LYS A 123 16.96 25.45 19.51
CA LYS A 123 16.45 26.38 20.53
C LYS A 123 17.12 26.18 21.88
N MET A 124 17.30 24.94 22.33
CA MET A 124 17.99 24.67 23.60
C MET A 124 19.42 25.21 23.60
N ILE A 125 20.15 25.06 22.48
CA ILE A 125 21.50 25.63 22.31
C ILE A 125 21.45 27.16 22.32
N GLU A 126 20.51 27.78 21.60
CA GLU A 126 20.33 29.24 21.56
C GLU A 126 20.11 29.82 22.97
N ILE A 127 19.22 29.20 23.75
CA ILE A 127 18.88 29.64 25.11
C ILE A 127 20.07 29.44 26.05
N THR A 128 20.80 28.33 25.94
CA THR A 128 21.93 28.01 26.83
C THR A 128 23.16 28.86 26.53
N SER A 129 23.37 29.24 25.26
CA SER A 129 24.56 30.00 24.82
C SER A 129 24.45 31.51 25.07
N SER A 130 23.23 32.03 25.27
CA SER A 130 22.99 33.45 25.49
C SER A 130 23.22 33.82 26.97
N LYS A 131 24.47 34.11 27.35
CA LYS A 131 24.82 34.62 28.69
C LYS A 131 24.22 36.01 29.02
N GLU A 132 23.61 36.70 28.05
CA GLU A 132 23.23 38.12 28.15
C GLU A 132 21.71 38.37 28.25
N ALA A 133 20.87 37.34 28.28
CA ALA A 133 19.42 37.52 28.14
C ALA A 133 18.64 37.49 29.46
N GLN A 134 18.82 38.48 30.34
CA GLN A 134 17.74 38.83 31.30
C GLN A 134 16.68 39.75 30.65
N LYS A 135 17.07 40.56 29.65
CA LYS A 135 16.13 41.39 28.87
C LYS A 135 15.67 40.64 27.61
N GLY A 136 14.37 40.41 27.49
CA GLY A 136 13.75 39.76 26.32
C GLY A 136 13.73 38.22 26.35
N LEU A 137 14.00 37.60 27.51
CA LEU A 137 14.00 36.14 27.67
C LEU A 137 12.61 35.53 27.46
N LEU A 138 11.55 36.24 27.87
CA LEU A 138 10.17 35.78 27.77
C LEU A 138 9.74 35.59 26.30
N ASP A 139 10.22 36.44 25.40
CA ASP A 139 9.95 36.35 23.96
C ASP A 139 10.67 35.14 23.32
N LYS A 140 11.70 34.60 23.99
CA LYS A 140 12.47 33.43 23.54
C LYS A 140 11.95 32.10 24.07
N LEU A 141 10.99 32.09 25.01
CA LEU A 141 10.39 30.88 25.60
C LEU A 141 9.32 30.24 24.70
N TYR A 142 9.54 30.29 23.39
CA TYR A 142 8.62 29.80 22.39
C TYR A 142 9.36 29.01 21.33
N VAL A 143 8.81 27.85 20.97
CA VAL A 143 9.34 26.98 19.91
C VAL A 143 8.23 26.67 18.92
N PRO A 144 8.32 27.18 17.68
CA PRO A 144 7.40 26.82 16.61
C PRO A 144 7.82 25.48 16.02
N ILE A 145 7.22 24.39 16.51
CA ILE A 145 7.29 23.10 15.81
C ILE A 145 6.22 23.05 14.72
N ASN A 146 6.26 22.03 13.87
CA ASN A 146 5.27 21.86 12.82
C ASN A 146 4.46 20.57 13.03
N ASP A 147 3.15 20.66 12.85
CA ASP A 147 2.29 19.50 12.60
C ASP A 147 2.09 19.33 11.09
N LEU A 148 1.98 18.08 10.63
CA LEU A 148 1.61 17.74 9.27
C LEU A 148 0.09 17.57 9.18
N MET A 149 -0.56 18.49 8.48
CA MET A 149 -1.98 18.40 8.19
C MET A 149 -2.21 17.96 6.74
N PRO A 150 -2.85 16.81 6.51
CA PRO A 150 -3.14 16.34 5.17
C PRO A 150 -4.31 17.13 4.57
N VAL A 151 -4.18 17.56 3.31
CA VAL A 151 -5.19 18.31 2.57
C VAL A 151 -5.51 17.57 1.28
N GLY A 152 -6.76 17.18 1.13
CA GLY A 152 -7.23 16.45 -0.05
C GLY A 152 -7.21 17.34 -1.29
N LEU A 153 -6.81 16.77 -2.41
CA LEU A 153 -6.89 17.45 -3.70
C LEU A 153 -8.27 17.20 -4.32
N ASN A 154 -8.76 18.19 -5.07
CA ASN A 154 -10.00 18.05 -5.84
C ASN A 154 -9.85 17.05 -6.99
N TYR A 155 -8.64 16.97 -7.55
CA TYR A 155 -8.27 16.06 -8.62
C TYR A 155 -6.88 15.49 -8.35
N PRO A 156 -6.65 14.21 -8.69
CA PRO A 156 -5.32 13.63 -8.66
C PRO A 156 -4.35 14.36 -9.58
N ARG A 157 -3.07 14.36 -9.22
CA ARG A 157 -2.02 15.08 -9.94
C ARG A 157 -0.78 14.23 -10.06
N THR A 158 -0.04 14.39 -11.15
CA THR A 158 1.34 13.92 -11.24
C THR A 158 2.27 15.09 -10.91
N VAL A 159 3.07 14.91 -9.86
CA VAL A 159 4.10 15.88 -9.42
C VAL A 159 5.48 15.31 -9.64
N CYS A 160 6.47 16.17 -9.83
CA CYS A 160 7.87 15.76 -9.88
C CYS A 160 8.53 15.93 -8.50
N THR A 161 9.24 14.91 -8.06
CA THR A 161 10.03 14.87 -6.82
C THR A 161 11.52 15.16 -7.07
N SER A 162 11.89 15.60 -8.27
CA SER A 162 13.24 16.07 -8.57
C SER A 162 13.54 17.39 -7.85
N SER A 163 14.79 17.59 -7.43
CA SER A 163 15.25 18.85 -6.83
C SER A 163 15.11 20.06 -7.73
N THR A 164 15.17 19.88 -9.05
CA THR A 164 14.94 20.95 -10.03
C THR A 164 13.47 21.39 -10.09
N CYS A 165 12.56 20.62 -9.50
CA CYS A 165 11.11 20.78 -9.61
C CYS A 165 10.42 21.13 -8.29
N VAL A 166 11.19 21.33 -7.21
CA VAL A 166 10.71 21.66 -5.88
C VAL A 166 11.33 22.97 -5.38
N LYS A 167 10.58 23.72 -4.56
CA LYS A 167 11.08 24.91 -3.86
C LYS A 167 11.28 24.55 -2.41
N TYR A 168 12.30 25.15 -1.82
CA TYR A 168 12.54 25.11 -0.40
C TYR A 168 12.13 26.45 0.20
N HIS A 169 11.07 26.46 1.00
CA HIS A 169 10.68 27.65 1.76
C HIS A 169 11.28 27.55 3.14
N LYS A 170 12.08 28.54 3.54
CA LYS A 170 12.54 28.61 4.93
C LYS A 170 11.33 28.83 5.83
N ILE A 171 11.22 28.03 6.89
CA ILE A 171 10.18 28.24 7.89
C ILE A 171 10.63 29.44 8.75
N PRO A 172 9.82 30.50 8.88
CA PRO A 172 10.17 31.67 9.68
C PRO A 172 10.65 31.26 11.07
N GLU A 173 11.66 31.96 11.60
CA GLU A 173 12.21 31.75 12.95
C GLU A 173 12.86 30.37 13.19
N THR A 174 13.08 29.57 12.14
CA THR A 174 13.79 28.29 12.25
C THR A 174 14.86 28.14 11.18
N ASN A 175 15.79 27.21 11.41
CA ASN A 175 16.74 26.75 10.40
C ASN A 175 16.14 25.65 9.49
N ALA A 176 14.85 25.35 9.63
CA ALA A 176 14.15 24.34 8.84
C ALA A 176 13.61 24.92 7.53
N SER A 177 13.39 24.05 6.55
CA SER A 177 12.81 24.42 5.26
C SER A 177 11.74 23.41 4.87
N LYS A 178 10.61 23.92 4.37
CA LYS A 178 9.52 23.14 3.79
C LYS A 178 9.80 22.89 2.32
N ILE A 179 9.56 21.66 1.85
CA ILE A 179 9.53 21.33 0.43
C ILE A 179 8.15 21.67 -0.11
N ASP A 180 8.13 22.41 -1.21
CA ASP A 180 6.93 22.78 -1.95
C ASP A 180 7.06 22.29 -3.39
N TYR A 181 6.15 21.41 -3.80
CA TYR A 181 6.13 20.84 -5.14
C TYR A 181 5.57 21.89 -6.11
N ILE A 182 6.46 22.70 -6.67
CA ILE A 182 6.07 23.80 -7.56
C ILE A 182 5.56 23.26 -8.89
N THR A 183 6.24 22.21 -9.39
CA THR A 183 6.00 21.68 -10.72
C THR A 183 4.95 20.58 -10.66
N HIS A 184 3.71 20.99 -10.93
CA HIS A 184 2.58 20.10 -11.15
C HIS A 184 2.58 19.63 -12.61
N CYS A 185 3.38 18.60 -12.91
CA CYS A 185 3.58 18.06 -14.26
C CYS A 185 2.27 17.65 -14.94
N HIS A 186 1.29 17.15 -14.19
CA HIS A 186 -0.07 16.93 -14.70
C HIS A 186 -1.10 17.28 -13.63
N LYS A 187 -1.82 18.40 -13.78
CA LYS A 187 -2.73 18.95 -12.75
C LYS A 187 -4.04 18.17 -12.53
N HIS A 188 -4.48 17.43 -13.54
CA HIS A 188 -5.72 16.65 -13.52
C HIS A 188 -5.43 15.27 -14.12
N CYS A 189 -4.64 14.47 -13.41
CA CYS A 189 -4.23 13.16 -13.91
C CYS A 189 -5.35 12.15 -13.72
N GLY A 190 -6.02 11.80 -14.82
CA GLY A 190 -7.07 10.77 -14.86
C GLY A 190 -6.52 9.35 -15.11
N LEU A 191 -5.22 9.14 -14.91
CA LEU A 191 -4.57 7.85 -15.17
C LEU A 191 -5.19 6.76 -14.28
N THR A 192 -5.71 5.71 -14.91
CA THR A 192 -6.27 4.54 -14.23
C THR A 192 -5.20 3.47 -14.05
N GLY A 193 -5.31 2.63 -13.01
CA GLY A 193 -4.32 1.58 -12.72
C GLY A 193 -3.11 2.06 -11.90
N VAL A 194 -2.86 3.38 -11.86
CA VAL A 194 -1.85 3.96 -10.98
C VAL A 194 -2.28 3.86 -9.52
N LYS A 195 -1.47 3.23 -8.67
CA LYS A 195 -1.61 3.31 -7.22
C LYS A 195 -1.11 4.68 -6.75
N PRO A 196 -1.97 5.53 -6.17
CA PRO A 196 -1.52 6.83 -5.69
C PRO A 196 -0.61 6.71 -4.47
N GLU A 197 0.29 7.68 -4.33
CA GLU A 197 1.28 7.80 -3.26
C GLU A 197 2.27 6.64 -3.14
N THR A 198 2.41 5.83 -4.19
CA THR A 198 3.44 4.81 -4.32
C THR A 198 4.59 5.32 -5.19
N TYR A 199 5.82 4.98 -4.81
CA TYR A 199 7.02 5.34 -5.53
C TYR A 199 8.06 4.22 -5.45
N PRO A 200 8.79 3.89 -6.54
CA PRO A 200 8.50 4.31 -7.92
C PRO A 200 7.22 3.61 -8.43
N ASN A 201 6.53 4.24 -9.38
CA ASN A 201 5.33 3.64 -9.99
C ASN A 201 5.43 3.63 -11.53
N PRO A 202 5.77 2.48 -12.14
CA PRO A 202 5.91 2.34 -13.60
C PRO A 202 4.70 2.77 -14.41
N GLU A 203 3.49 2.69 -13.85
CA GLU A 203 2.26 3.14 -14.52
C GLU A 203 2.33 4.62 -14.93
N LEU A 204 3.15 5.42 -14.24
CA LEU A 204 3.38 6.82 -14.59
C LEU A 204 4.03 7.02 -15.96
N GLN A 205 4.64 6.00 -16.55
CA GLN A 205 5.10 6.01 -17.95
C GLN A 205 3.94 6.29 -18.93
N HIS A 206 2.72 5.94 -18.54
CA HIS A 206 1.50 6.16 -19.32
C HIS A 206 0.77 7.46 -18.96
N CYS A 207 1.34 8.29 -18.09
CA CYS A 207 0.79 9.62 -17.83
C CYS A 207 0.89 10.49 -19.08
N ALA A 208 -0.16 11.24 -19.41
CA ALA A 208 -0.19 12.15 -20.56
C ALA A 208 0.90 13.25 -20.53
N ALA A 209 1.58 13.45 -19.40
CA ALA A 209 2.72 14.35 -19.31
C ALA A 209 4.06 13.69 -19.70
N MET A 210 4.10 12.39 -20.00
CA MET A 210 5.32 11.68 -20.41
C MET A 210 5.38 11.55 -21.92
N ASP A 211 6.56 11.80 -22.48
CA ASP A 211 6.88 11.58 -23.89
C ASP A 211 7.18 10.10 -24.19
N ALA A 212 7.46 9.81 -25.47
CA ALA A 212 7.78 8.45 -25.94
C ALA A 212 9.06 7.84 -25.33
N ASN A 213 9.95 8.67 -24.75
CA ASN A 213 11.15 8.23 -24.05
C ASN A 213 10.95 8.16 -22.53
N TYR A 214 9.71 8.29 -22.07
CA TYR A 214 9.32 8.33 -20.67
C TYR A 214 9.92 9.50 -19.88
N ASN A 215 10.20 10.61 -20.56
CA ASN A 215 10.56 11.87 -19.94
C ASN A 215 9.36 12.80 -19.88
N CYS A 216 9.25 13.55 -18.79
CA CYS A 216 8.15 14.49 -18.63
C CYS A 216 8.29 15.68 -19.58
N GLU A 217 7.26 15.97 -20.35
CA GLU A 217 7.25 17.10 -21.29
C GLU A 217 7.28 18.46 -20.59
N VAL A 218 6.81 18.52 -19.34
CA VAL A 218 6.75 19.74 -18.51
C VAL A 218 8.09 20.03 -17.84
N CYS A 219 8.71 19.03 -17.21
CA CYS A 219 9.91 19.25 -16.39
C CYS A 219 11.18 18.57 -16.89
N ARG A 220 11.08 17.77 -17.96
CA ARG A 220 12.17 17.00 -18.59
C ARG A 220 12.83 15.95 -17.69
N CYS A 221 12.35 15.75 -16.48
CA CYS A 221 12.78 14.63 -15.63
C CYS A 221 12.14 13.32 -16.10
N SER A 222 12.86 12.21 -15.91
CA SER A 222 12.35 10.87 -16.17
C SER A 222 11.13 10.54 -15.30
N TRP A 223 10.25 9.65 -15.79
CA TRP A 223 9.05 9.18 -15.11
C TRP A 223 9.33 8.66 -13.70
N ASP A 224 10.53 8.08 -13.46
CA ASP A 224 10.95 7.55 -12.16
C ASP A 224 11.10 8.65 -11.09
N LYS A 225 11.14 9.93 -11.47
CA LYS A 225 11.13 11.09 -10.56
C LYS A 225 9.74 11.67 -10.33
N HIS A 226 8.68 10.94 -10.68
CA HIS A 226 7.33 11.42 -10.56
C HIS A 226 6.52 10.60 -9.56
N MET A 227 5.54 11.26 -8.96
CA MET A 227 4.61 10.63 -8.03
C MET A 227 3.19 11.05 -8.38
N HIS A 228 2.28 10.09 -8.36
CA HIS A 228 0.86 10.36 -8.45
C HIS A 228 0.30 10.66 -7.05
N ILE A 229 -0.24 11.85 -6.84
CA ILE A 229 -0.74 12.30 -5.54
C ILE A 229 -2.22 12.69 -5.61
N THR A 230 -2.90 12.46 -4.51
CA THR A 230 -4.31 12.78 -4.31
C THR A 230 -4.55 13.64 -3.06
N TYR A 231 -3.50 13.82 -2.26
CA TYR A 231 -3.43 14.74 -1.14
C TYR A 231 -2.03 15.34 -1.02
N GLU A 232 -1.95 16.48 -0.33
CA GLU A 232 -0.69 17.14 0.02
C GLU A 232 -0.63 17.37 1.53
N ASN A 233 0.57 17.34 2.11
CA ASN A 233 0.77 17.66 3.51
C ASN A 233 1.15 19.13 3.67
N LYS A 234 0.35 19.88 4.44
CA LYS A 234 0.66 21.25 4.84
C LYS A 234 1.31 21.23 6.23
N LEU A 235 2.44 21.92 6.36
CA LEU A 235 3.01 22.22 7.67
C LEU A 235 2.16 23.32 8.31
N VAL A 236 1.66 23.03 9.50
CA VAL A 236 0.94 23.99 10.34
C VAL A 236 1.81 24.25 11.57
N PRO A 237 2.24 25.50 11.81
CA PRO A 237 3.03 25.81 12.99
C PRO A 237 2.21 25.55 14.25
N LYS A 238 2.83 24.89 15.22
CA LYS A 238 2.28 24.56 16.53
C LYS A 238 3.29 24.90 17.59
N ASN A 239 2.78 25.47 18.67
CA ASN A 239 3.62 26.05 19.71
C ASN A 239 3.70 25.05 20.84
N VAL A 240 4.89 24.50 21.06
CA VAL A 240 5.08 23.36 21.97
C VAL A 240 4.62 23.69 23.40
N ILE A 241 4.68 24.95 23.81
CA ILE A 241 4.62 25.34 25.22
C ILE A 241 3.71 26.58 25.44
N ASN A 242 2.61 26.73 24.69
CA ASN A 242 1.83 27.98 24.78
C ASN A 242 1.22 28.24 26.17
N GLN A 243 0.74 27.21 26.88
CA GLN A 243 0.13 27.39 28.21
C GLN A 243 1.18 27.36 29.33
N THR A 244 2.07 26.37 29.32
CA THR A 244 3.12 26.24 30.34
C THR A 244 4.11 27.40 30.30
N THR A 245 4.44 27.94 29.12
CA THR A 245 5.28 29.15 28.98
C THR A 245 4.57 30.33 29.61
N ARG A 246 3.25 30.52 29.39
CA ARG A 246 2.49 31.61 30.04
C ARG A 246 2.51 31.47 31.56
N ASP A 247 2.33 30.26 32.06
CA ASP A 247 2.36 29.99 33.50
C ASP A 247 3.76 30.22 34.09
N LEU A 248 4.82 29.85 33.35
CA LEU A 248 6.22 30.15 33.70
C LEU A 248 6.49 31.65 33.71
N ILE A 249 6.04 32.37 32.68
CA ILE A 249 6.15 33.84 32.55
C ILE A 249 5.51 34.51 33.77
N ASN A 250 4.30 34.08 34.15
CA ASN A 250 3.52 34.64 35.25
C ASN A 250 3.98 34.18 36.65
N SER A 251 4.90 33.22 36.73
CA SER A 251 5.41 32.71 38.02
C SER A 251 6.40 33.68 38.67
N LYS A 252 6.45 33.67 40.02
CA LYS A 252 7.41 34.46 40.83
C LYS A 252 8.84 33.88 40.85
N LYS A 253 9.13 32.87 40.03
CA LYS A 253 10.46 32.24 39.93
C LYS A 253 11.50 33.21 39.37
N SER A 254 12.78 32.96 39.67
CA SER A 254 13.85 33.73 39.02
C SER A 254 13.93 33.40 37.52
N ASP A 255 14.50 34.29 36.72
CA ASP A 255 14.67 34.06 35.28
C ASP A 255 15.53 32.83 34.98
N GLU A 256 16.54 32.56 35.81
CA GLU A 256 17.39 31.36 35.72
C GLU A 256 16.59 30.08 35.97
N GLU A 257 15.70 30.10 36.97
CA GLU A 257 14.80 28.98 37.26
C GLU A 257 13.79 28.76 36.13
N LYS A 258 13.26 29.83 35.54
CA LYS A 258 12.34 29.76 34.38
C LYS A 258 13.05 29.12 33.18
N VAL A 259 14.28 29.53 32.87
CA VAL A 259 15.06 28.93 31.78
C VAL A 259 15.31 27.44 32.02
N LYS A 260 15.69 27.07 33.25
CA LYS A 260 15.97 25.67 33.58
C LYS A 260 14.74 24.78 33.39
N VAL A 261 13.58 25.21 33.88
CA VAL A 261 12.33 24.46 33.72
C VAL A 261 11.93 24.37 32.24
N PHE A 262 12.08 25.46 31.47
CA PHE A 262 11.77 25.45 30.04
C PHE A 262 12.68 24.48 29.25
N ILE A 263 13.98 24.44 29.54
CA ILE A 263 14.91 23.49 28.92
C ILE A 263 14.53 22.05 29.28
N GLU A 264 14.18 21.77 30.54
CA GLU A 264 13.74 20.44 30.97
C GLU A 264 12.47 19.99 30.24
N GLU A 265 11.51 20.89 30.00
CA GLU A 265 10.31 20.61 29.21
C GLU A 265 10.64 20.31 27.74
N LEU A 266 11.55 21.07 27.13
CA LEU A 266 12.01 20.82 25.76
C LEU A 266 12.73 19.47 25.64
N ASP A 267 13.57 19.11 26.61
CA ASP A 267 14.24 17.80 26.65
C ASP A 267 13.23 16.66 26.80
N ASN A 268 12.23 16.80 27.68
CA ASN A 268 11.13 15.85 27.81
C ASN A 268 10.33 15.71 26.51
N LYS A 269 10.13 16.81 25.77
CA LYS A 269 9.48 16.77 24.45
C LYS A 269 10.31 16.00 23.44
N VAL A 270 11.62 16.23 23.39
CA VAL A 270 12.54 15.49 22.50
C VAL A 270 12.54 14.00 22.83
N LYS A 271 12.54 13.64 24.12
CA LYS A 271 12.44 12.24 24.57
C LYS A 271 11.14 11.59 24.09
N ALA A 272 10.00 12.26 24.26
CA ALA A 272 8.70 11.74 23.80
C ALA A 272 8.68 11.55 22.28
N LEU A 273 9.18 12.52 21.51
CA LEU A 273 9.26 12.42 20.05
C LEU A 273 10.14 11.26 19.57
N LYS A 274 11.29 11.04 20.22
CA LYS A 274 12.19 9.90 19.92
C LYS A 274 11.53 8.54 20.24
N GLN A 275 10.79 8.45 21.34
CA GLN A 275 10.06 7.24 21.71
C GLN A 275 8.97 6.90 20.69
N GLU A 276 8.22 7.90 20.22
CA GLU A 276 7.20 7.65 19.18
C GLU A 276 7.82 7.29 17.83
N GLU A 277 8.93 7.91 17.46
CA GLU A 277 9.69 7.56 16.26
C GLU A 277 10.14 6.08 16.30
N GLU A 278 10.63 5.62 17.45
CA GLU A 278 11.02 4.22 17.63
C GLU A 278 9.83 3.27 17.47
N GLN A 279 8.67 3.61 18.02
CA GLN A 279 7.44 2.82 17.84
C GLN A 279 6.97 2.82 16.38
N ILE A 280 6.95 3.97 15.71
CA ILE A 280 6.59 4.09 14.29
C ILE A 280 7.49 3.20 13.44
N ARG A 281 8.80 3.26 13.70
CA ARG A 281 9.81 2.49 12.98
C ARG A 281 9.66 0.98 13.23
N SER A 282 9.44 0.56 14.48
CA SER A 282 9.20 -0.85 14.82
C SER A 282 7.96 -1.41 14.11
N VAL A 283 6.86 -0.65 14.07
CA VAL A 283 5.64 -1.04 13.34
C VAL A 283 5.90 -1.10 11.83
N ALA A 284 6.63 -0.14 11.29
CA ALA A 284 7.02 -0.13 9.88
C ALA A 284 7.86 -1.35 9.48
N VAL A 285 8.80 -1.79 10.33
CA VAL A 285 9.57 -3.03 10.11
C VAL A 285 8.64 -4.25 10.07
N GLN A 286 7.71 -4.36 11.02
CA GLN A 286 6.72 -5.44 11.06
C GLN A 286 5.82 -5.45 9.83
N PHE A 287 5.39 -4.29 9.35
CA PHE A 287 4.65 -4.15 8.10
C PHE A 287 5.45 -4.62 6.89
N GLY A 288 6.72 -4.25 6.79
CA GLY A 288 7.58 -4.68 5.69
C GLY A 288 7.76 -6.21 5.65
N ILE A 289 7.96 -6.82 6.82
CA ILE A 289 8.09 -8.27 6.96
C ILE A 289 6.78 -8.98 6.63
N PHE A 290 5.65 -8.49 7.14
CA PHE A 290 4.34 -9.03 6.79
C PHE A 290 4.10 -9.01 5.29
N LEU A 291 4.40 -7.90 4.62
CA LEU A 291 4.26 -7.79 3.17
C LEU A 291 5.20 -8.75 2.42
N LYS A 292 6.43 -8.93 2.91
CA LYS A 292 7.42 -9.83 2.32
C LYS A 292 7.00 -11.30 2.44
N MET A 293 6.54 -11.71 3.61
CA MET A 293 6.11 -13.09 3.87
C MET A 293 4.85 -13.48 3.09
N ASN A 294 3.97 -12.52 2.82
CA ASN A 294 2.70 -12.76 2.14
C ASN A 294 2.72 -12.28 0.67
N ALA A 295 3.92 -12.06 0.11
CA ALA A 295 4.09 -11.60 -1.26
C ALA A 295 4.14 -12.79 -2.23
N ILE A 296 3.24 -12.83 -3.21
CA ILE A 296 3.26 -13.81 -4.32
C ILE A 296 4.37 -13.49 -5.34
N CYS A 297 4.77 -12.23 -5.42
CA CYS A 297 5.82 -11.74 -6.32
C CYS A 297 6.93 -11.07 -5.48
N PRO A 298 8.14 -10.85 -6.03
CA PRO A 298 9.23 -10.18 -5.32
C PRO A 298 8.76 -8.93 -4.57
N TYR A 299 8.96 -8.94 -3.24
CA TYR A 299 8.56 -7.84 -2.38
C TYR A 299 9.48 -6.64 -2.62
N ASN A 300 8.89 -5.53 -3.07
CA ASN A 300 9.57 -4.25 -3.09
C ASN A 300 9.23 -3.46 -1.80
N ASP A 301 10.27 -3.03 -1.08
CA ASP A 301 10.12 -2.27 0.15
C ASP A 301 9.77 -0.81 -0.15
N SER A 302 8.47 -0.57 -0.30
CA SER A 302 7.93 0.75 -0.65
C SER A 302 8.27 1.82 0.40
N LEU A 303 8.47 1.45 1.66
CA LEU A 303 8.87 2.40 2.69
C LEU A 303 10.32 2.80 2.53
N LYS A 304 11.21 1.82 2.34
CA LYS A 304 12.62 2.05 2.06
C LYS A 304 12.81 2.95 0.84
N ASP A 305 12.11 2.64 -0.25
CA ASP A 305 12.17 3.43 -1.49
C ASP A 305 11.74 4.87 -1.27
N TYR A 306 10.65 5.08 -0.54
CA TYR A 306 10.17 6.43 -0.26
C TYR A 306 11.09 7.19 0.73
N LEU A 307 11.69 6.52 1.72
CA LEU A 307 12.73 7.11 2.56
C LEU A 307 13.94 7.56 1.73
N MET A 308 14.35 6.77 0.73
CA MET A 308 15.43 7.16 -0.19
C MET A 308 15.08 8.41 -1.00
N VAL A 309 13.82 8.60 -1.39
CA VAL A 309 13.34 9.85 -2.01
C VAL A 309 13.49 11.02 -1.05
N LEU A 310 13.02 10.87 0.19
CA LEU A 310 13.12 11.93 1.20
C LEU A 310 14.58 12.31 1.48
N ILE A 311 15.49 11.34 1.51
CA ILE A 311 16.94 11.56 1.63
C ILE A 311 17.49 12.30 0.42
N GLY A 312 17.09 11.92 -0.79
CA GLY A 312 17.50 12.61 -2.03
C GLY A 312 17.09 14.09 -2.00
N LEU A 313 15.83 14.35 -1.66
CA LEU A 313 15.29 15.70 -1.50
C LEU A 313 16.05 16.51 -0.45
N GLU A 314 16.34 15.94 0.73
CA GLU A 314 17.13 16.65 1.74
C GLU A 314 18.60 16.83 1.34
N LYS A 315 19.19 15.89 0.59
CA LYS A 315 20.55 16.04 0.06
C LYS A 315 20.65 17.23 -0.87
N ASP A 316 19.68 17.39 -1.76
CA ASP A 316 19.66 18.50 -2.70
C ASP A 316 19.41 19.84 -2.00
N LYS A 317 18.60 19.85 -0.94
CA LYS A 317 18.47 21.02 -0.05
C LYS A 317 19.80 21.41 0.60
N VAL A 318 20.56 20.43 1.11
CA VAL A 318 21.89 20.67 1.69
C VAL A 318 22.85 21.24 0.65
N ASN A 319 22.85 20.68 -0.56
CA ASN A 319 23.67 21.19 -1.68
C ASN A 319 23.32 22.64 -2.05
N ALA A 320 22.06 23.06 -1.87
CA ALA A 320 21.60 24.43 -2.06
C ALA A 320 21.87 25.37 -0.86
N GLY A 321 22.68 24.95 0.11
CA GLY A 321 23.06 25.75 1.30
C GLY A 321 22.18 25.51 2.54
N GLY A 322 21.34 24.47 2.54
CA GLY A 322 20.55 24.06 3.69
C GLY A 322 21.34 23.28 4.75
N ASN A 323 20.77 23.17 5.96
CA ASN A 323 21.34 22.39 7.06
C ASN A 323 21.20 20.86 6.83
N ASP A 324 22.22 20.10 7.20
CA ASP A 324 22.33 18.65 7.03
C ASP A 324 21.77 17.80 8.19
N LYS A 325 21.35 18.42 9.32
CA LYS A 325 20.81 17.70 10.48
C LYS A 325 19.70 16.71 10.12
N THR A 326 18.69 17.15 9.37
CA THR A 326 17.58 16.28 8.93
C THR A 326 18.05 15.20 7.96
N LEU A 327 18.99 15.51 7.06
CA LEU A 327 19.58 14.54 6.14
C LEU A 327 20.30 13.42 6.90
N ASN A 328 21.13 13.77 7.89
CA ASN A 328 21.88 12.81 8.69
C ASN A 328 20.96 11.95 9.55
N SER A 329 19.92 12.55 10.14
CA SER A 329 18.87 11.81 10.85
C SER A 329 18.12 10.83 9.95
N LEU A 330 17.72 11.23 8.73
CA LEU A 330 17.02 10.34 7.79
C LEU A 330 17.90 9.18 7.33
N LYS A 331 19.20 9.41 7.11
CA LYS A 331 20.16 8.33 6.81
C LYS A 331 20.26 7.35 7.97
N ALA A 332 20.44 7.85 9.19
CA ALA A 332 20.50 7.01 10.39
C ALA A 332 19.20 6.21 10.61
N MET A 333 18.05 6.79 10.31
CA MET A 333 16.76 6.11 10.34
C MET A 333 16.67 4.98 9.32
N LEU A 334 17.08 5.24 8.06
CA LEU A 334 17.13 4.23 7.01
C LEU A 334 18.07 3.07 7.37
N ASP A 335 19.23 3.38 7.95
CA ASP A 335 20.20 2.38 8.40
C ASP A 335 19.61 1.50 9.51
N LYS A 336 19.02 2.11 10.55
CA LYS A 336 18.36 1.40 11.65
C LYS A 336 17.21 0.53 11.15
N TYR A 337 16.34 1.09 10.29
CA TYR A 337 15.24 0.35 9.67
C TYR A 337 15.77 -0.88 8.92
N THR A 338 16.78 -0.70 8.07
CA THR A 338 17.36 -1.80 7.28
C THR A 338 18.01 -2.87 8.17
N GLN A 339 18.65 -2.46 9.26
CA GLN A 339 19.21 -3.39 10.25
C GLN A 339 18.12 -4.20 10.95
N GLU A 340 17.07 -3.56 11.43
CA GLU A 340 15.97 -4.25 12.11
C GLU A 340 15.18 -5.17 11.20
N VAL A 341 14.95 -4.77 9.94
CA VAL A 341 14.39 -5.67 8.92
C VAL A 341 15.24 -6.92 8.82
N LYS A 342 16.57 -6.80 8.66
CA LYS A 342 17.46 -7.97 8.58
C LYS A 342 17.43 -8.86 9.83
N VAL A 343 17.39 -8.25 11.02
CA VAL A 343 17.33 -9.01 12.28
C VAL A 343 16.03 -9.78 12.38
N LEU A 344 14.90 -9.10 12.19
CA LEU A 344 13.59 -9.71 12.37
C LEU A 344 13.27 -10.69 11.24
N GLU A 345 13.73 -10.45 10.00
CA GLU A 345 13.70 -11.44 8.92
C GLU A 345 14.42 -12.73 9.29
N ARG A 346 15.60 -12.64 9.91
CA ARG A 346 16.33 -13.83 10.38
C ARG A 346 15.56 -14.57 11.46
N SER A 347 15.02 -13.86 12.45
CA SER A 347 14.24 -14.47 13.53
C SER A 347 12.97 -15.17 13.02
N VAL A 348 12.28 -14.56 12.05
CA VAL A 348 11.12 -15.15 11.38
C VAL A 348 11.52 -16.40 10.60
N LEU A 349 12.62 -16.35 9.86
CA LEU A 349 13.13 -17.49 9.10
C LEU A 349 13.50 -18.65 10.04
N GLU A 350 14.21 -18.37 11.13
CA GLU A 350 14.56 -19.36 12.16
C GLU A 350 13.31 -20.01 12.78
N GLN A 351 12.28 -19.22 13.12
CA GLN A 351 11.00 -19.74 13.62
C GLN A 351 10.30 -20.63 12.58
N SER A 352 10.24 -20.20 11.32
CA SER A 352 9.60 -20.98 10.26
C SER A 352 10.30 -22.32 9.99
N ILE A 353 11.63 -22.38 10.12
CA ILE A 353 12.42 -23.62 9.99
C ILE A 353 12.13 -24.56 11.16
N LEU A 354 12.06 -24.03 12.39
CA LEU A 354 11.75 -24.82 13.59
C LEU A 354 10.33 -25.42 13.51
N GLU A 355 9.36 -24.66 13.02
CA GLU A 355 7.96 -25.11 12.92
C GLU A 355 7.74 -26.08 11.75
N GLN A 356 8.42 -25.92 10.61
CA GLN A 356 8.41 -26.90 9.52
C GLN A 356 8.98 -28.27 9.92
N SER A 357 9.87 -28.30 10.92
CA SER A 357 10.37 -29.56 11.50
C SER A 357 9.35 -30.27 12.41
N MET A 358 8.24 -29.60 12.77
CA MET A 358 7.13 -30.11 13.59
C MET A 358 5.87 -30.41 12.75
N ALA A 359 5.97 -31.34 11.78
CA ALA A 359 4.93 -32.17 11.13
C ALA A 359 3.43 -31.72 11.03
N SER A 360 3.10 -30.44 11.09
CA SER A 360 1.75 -29.92 10.90
C SER A 360 1.82 -28.84 9.82
N GLY A 361 1.34 -29.19 8.62
CA GLY A 361 1.37 -28.34 7.42
C GLY A 361 0.43 -27.14 7.47
N GLU A 362 0.45 -26.37 8.56
CA GLU A 362 -0.16 -25.04 8.62
C GLU A 362 0.95 -23.99 8.43
N HIS A 363 0.86 -23.24 7.35
CA HIS A 363 1.75 -22.11 7.08
C HIS A 363 1.42 -20.98 8.06
N VAL A 364 2.12 -20.93 9.19
CA VAL A 364 1.93 -19.90 10.21
C VAL A 364 2.65 -18.63 9.78
N SER A 365 1.88 -17.58 9.50
CA SER A 365 2.43 -16.22 9.38
C SER A 365 2.81 -15.72 10.77
N VAL A 366 4.08 -15.37 11.00
CA VAL A 366 4.57 -14.79 12.28
C VAL A 366 3.84 -13.49 12.67
N LEU A 367 3.20 -12.83 11.70
CA LEU A 367 2.21 -11.76 11.89
C LEU A 367 0.96 -12.10 11.08
N CYS A 368 -0.20 -12.23 11.73
CA CYS A 368 -1.45 -12.45 11.02
C CYS A 368 -2.14 -11.11 10.66
N PRO A 369 -3.12 -11.11 9.74
CA PRO A 369 -3.86 -9.88 9.40
C PRO A 369 -4.48 -9.15 10.60
N ASP A 370 -4.92 -9.86 11.64
CA ASP A 370 -5.48 -9.24 12.85
C ASP A 370 -4.42 -8.47 13.65
N ASP A 371 -3.15 -8.90 13.58
CA ASP A 371 -2.04 -8.19 14.22
C ASP A 371 -1.73 -6.86 13.51
N ILE A 372 -1.94 -6.79 12.18
CA ILE A 372 -1.83 -5.54 11.43
C ILE A 372 -2.81 -4.50 11.97
N ASN A 373 -4.07 -4.89 12.21
CA ASN A 373 -5.05 -3.98 12.81
C ASN A 373 -4.62 -3.51 14.20
N LYS A 374 -4.07 -4.39 15.05
CA LYS A 374 -3.56 -4.00 16.38
C LYS A 374 -2.41 -3.00 16.28
N LEU A 375 -1.48 -3.20 15.34
CA LEU A 375 -0.35 -2.29 15.09
C LEU A 375 -0.82 -0.93 14.56
N VAL A 376 -1.83 -0.91 13.69
CA VAL A 376 -2.46 0.34 13.24
C VAL A 376 -3.08 1.09 14.42
N GLN A 377 -3.79 0.38 15.30
CA GLN A 377 -4.38 1.00 16.49
C GLN A 377 -3.33 1.49 17.49
N SER A 378 -2.17 0.84 17.61
CA SER A 378 -1.10 1.34 18.48
C SER A 378 -0.51 2.65 17.94
N LEU A 379 -0.34 2.77 16.61
CA LEU A 379 0.07 4.02 15.96
C LEU A 379 -0.91 5.17 16.24
N TYR A 380 -2.22 4.93 16.21
CA TYR A 380 -3.22 5.97 16.48
C TYR A 380 -3.25 6.44 17.94
N LYS A 381 -2.75 5.61 18.87
CA LYS A 381 -2.69 5.92 20.30
C LYS A 381 -1.45 6.73 20.69
N LEU A 382 -0.52 6.98 19.77
CA LEU A 382 0.64 7.83 20.01
C LEU A 382 0.18 9.25 20.41
N LYS A 383 0.76 9.78 21.47
CA LYS A 383 0.36 11.02 22.14
C LYS A 383 0.59 12.24 21.24
N GLU A 384 1.71 12.29 20.55
CA GLU A 384 2.16 13.44 19.77
C GLU A 384 1.75 13.33 18.30
N ASN A 385 1.96 12.17 17.70
CA ASN A 385 1.79 11.98 16.25
C ASN A 385 0.58 11.09 15.88
N GLY A 386 -0.06 10.41 16.83
CA GLY A 386 -1.09 9.40 16.53
C GLY A 386 -2.30 9.96 15.77
N LYS A 387 -2.75 11.15 16.16
CA LYS A 387 -3.81 11.87 15.44
C LYS A 387 -3.42 12.20 14.00
N GLN A 388 -2.18 12.66 13.76
CA GLN A 388 -1.71 12.99 12.42
C GLN A 388 -1.64 11.75 11.51
N ILE A 389 -1.21 10.62 12.06
CA ILE A 389 -1.21 9.32 11.36
C ILE A 389 -2.64 8.93 10.99
N GLN A 390 -3.58 9.03 11.93
CA GLN A 390 -4.98 8.69 11.71
C GLN A 390 -5.64 9.59 10.65
N ASP A 391 -5.45 10.91 10.74
CA ASP A 391 -6.00 11.88 9.80
C ASP A 391 -5.46 11.65 8.38
N ASN A 392 -4.16 11.35 8.24
CA ASN A 392 -3.55 11.01 6.94
C ASN A 392 -4.15 9.72 6.37
N MET A 393 -4.32 8.68 7.19
CA MET A 393 -4.87 7.40 6.74
C MET A 393 -6.34 7.53 6.29
N ASN A 394 -7.15 8.27 7.05
CA ASN A 394 -8.55 8.53 6.72
C ASN A 394 -8.67 9.28 5.39
N LEU A 395 -7.86 10.33 5.19
CA LEU A 395 -7.88 11.08 3.95
C LEU A 395 -7.39 10.23 2.76
N CYS A 396 -6.29 9.50 2.92
CA CYS A 396 -5.76 8.61 1.89
C CYS A 396 -6.81 7.59 1.43
N SER A 397 -7.51 6.97 2.40
CA SER A 397 -8.58 6.00 2.14
C SER A 397 -9.78 6.64 1.43
N ALA A 398 -10.24 7.81 1.89
CA ALA A 398 -11.36 8.53 1.28
C ALA A 398 -11.02 9.06 -0.13
N SER A 399 -9.76 9.43 -0.36
CA SER A 399 -9.28 9.91 -1.66
C SER A 399 -9.25 8.77 -2.69
N LYS A 400 -8.71 7.61 -2.31
CA LYS A 400 -8.64 6.42 -3.16
C LYS A 400 -10.03 5.83 -3.47
N ALA A 401 -10.94 5.86 -2.50
CA ALA A 401 -12.34 5.45 -2.72
C ALA A 401 -13.06 6.31 -3.78
N ARG A 402 -12.73 7.60 -3.90
CA ARG A 402 -13.27 8.48 -4.94
C ARG A 402 -12.69 8.21 -6.34
N MET A 403 -11.55 7.54 -6.42
CA MET A 403 -10.86 7.22 -7.68
C MET A 403 -11.20 5.83 -8.24
N GLN A 404 -11.60 4.88 -7.40
CA GLN A 404 -11.83 3.50 -7.83
C GLN A 404 -13.28 3.28 -8.28
N SER A 405 -13.49 3.12 -9.59
CA SER A 405 -14.64 2.42 -10.18
C SER A 405 -14.28 0.99 -10.63
N THR A 406 -13.12 0.46 -10.22
CA THR A 406 -12.60 -0.84 -10.66
C THR A 406 -12.70 -1.89 -9.56
N TYR A 407 -13.11 -3.08 -9.98
CA TYR A 407 -13.34 -4.28 -9.17
C TYR A 407 -12.23 -4.47 -8.13
N THR A 408 -12.57 -4.24 -6.87
CA THR A 408 -11.77 -4.69 -5.73
C THR A 408 -12.62 -5.70 -4.98
N GLU A 409 -12.10 -6.90 -4.77
CA GLU A 409 -12.71 -7.84 -3.85
C GLU A 409 -12.61 -7.23 -2.44
N THR A 410 -13.69 -6.58 -2.02
CA THR A 410 -13.87 -6.05 -0.67
C THR A 410 -14.75 -7.01 0.10
N TYR A 411 -14.35 -7.36 1.33
CA TYR A 411 -15.18 -8.16 2.22
C TYR A 411 -16.51 -7.44 2.51
N TYR A 412 -17.63 -8.02 2.07
CA TYR A 412 -18.97 -7.48 2.27
C TYR A 412 -19.55 -7.96 3.61
N ASN A 413 -19.56 -7.09 4.62
CA ASN A 413 -20.21 -7.39 5.90
C ASN A 413 -21.70 -6.96 5.85
N ALA A 414 -22.59 -7.89 5.55
CA ALA A 414 -24.03 -7.65 5.42
C ALA A 414 -24.71 -7.07 6.69
N ARG A 415 -24.06 -7.10 7.87
CA ARG A 415 -24.65 -6.63 9.12
C ARG A 415 -24.56 -5.11 9.34
N GLN A 416 -23.72 -4.38 8.60
CA GLN A 416 -23.54 -2.94 8.81
C GLN A 416 -24.42 -2.04 7.93
N TYR A 417 -25.05 -2.56 6.88
CA TYR A 417 -25.76 -1.72 5.88
C TYR A 417 -27.27 -1.53 6.11
N LYS A 418 -27.83 -2.00 7.24
CA LYS A 418 -29.27 -1.77 7.55
C LYS A 418 -29.62 -0.31 7.89
N ARG A 419 -28.74 0.68 7.66
CA ARG A 419 -28.98 2.09 7.98
C ARG A 419 -28.74 3.13 6.88
N SER A 420 -28.48 2.72 5.64
CA SER A 420 -28.41 3.69 4.53
C SER A 420 -29.12 3.13 3.30
N GLY A 421 -30.30 3.66 3.02
CA GLY A 421 -31.16 3.30 1.89
C GLY A 421 -30.56 3.71 0.54
N ILE A 422 -29.53 3.01 0.09
CA ILE A 422 -28.99 3.14 -1.26
C ILE A 422 -29.29 1.83 -2.00
N THR A 423 -30.25 1.91 -2.92
CA THR A 423 -30.63 0.85 -3.86
C THR A 423 -29.50 0.61 -4.86
N THR A 424 -28.98 -0.61 -4.92
CA THR A 424 -28.08 -1.09 -5.97
C THR A 424 -28.83 -1.23 -7.32
N PRO A 425 -28.21 -0.88 -8.47
CA PRO A 425 -28.79 -1.15 -9.78
C PRO A 425 -28.85 -2.65 -10.07
N GLY A 426 -30.04 -3.13 -10.44
CA GLY A 426 -30.34 -4.55 -10.63
C GLY A 426 -29.63 -5.19 -11.82
N TYR A 427 -29.02 -6.35 -11.56
CA TYR A 427 -28.76 -7.36 -12.58
C TYR A 427 -30.09 -7.88 -13.13
N ARG A 428 -30.39 -7.63 -14.41
CA ARG A 428 -31.44 -8.35 -15.14
C ARG A 428 -30.93 -9.76 -15.44
N SER A 429 -31.40 -10.75 -14.70
CA SER A 429 -31.35 -12.14 -15.14
C SER A 429 -32.33 -12.32 -16.30
N GLY A 430 -31.82 -12.58 -17.51
CA GLY A 430 -32.65 -13.03 -18.62
C GLY A 430 -33.18 -14.42 -18.31
N GLY A 431 -34.50 -14.56 -18.22
CA GLY A 431 -35.17 -15.84 -17.98
C GLY A 431 -34.98 -16.79 -19.16
N TYR A 432 -34.50 -18.00 -18.86
CA TYR A 432 -34.48 -19.15 -19.76
C TYR A 432 -35.92 -19.62 -20.02
N ASN A 433 -36.31 -19.74 -21.29
CA ASN A 433 -37.61 -20.29 -21.69
C ASN A 433 -37.40 -21.72 -22.24
N GLU A 434 -37.86 -22.74 -21.51
CA GLU A 434 -37.64 -24.17 -21.80
C GLU A 434 -38.36 -24.72 -23.05
N SER A 435 -39.15 -23.90 -23.74
CA SER A 435 -39.99 -24.32 -24.87
C SER A 435 -39.33 -24.21 -26.24
N ASP A 436 -38.06 -23.82 -26.33
CA ASP A 436 -37.39 -23.57 -27.60
C ASP A 436 -37.05 -24.87 -28.37
N LYS A 437 -37.36 -24.93 -29.66
CA LYS A 437 -37.17 -26.11 -30.53
C LYS A 437 -35.68 -26.48 -30.67
N SER A 438 -34.80 -25.49 -30.53
CA SER A 438 -33.34 -25.62 -30.53
C SER A 438 -32.83 -26.46 -29.34
N VAL A 439 -33.42 -26.30 -28.15
CA VAL A 439 -33.07 -27.03 -26.93
C VAL A 439 -33.48 -28.51 -27.03
N LYS A 440 -34.61 -28.81 -27.68
CA LYS A 440 -35.04 -30.20 -27.94
C LYS A 440 -34.11 -30.92 -28.93
N GLN A 441 -33.62 -30.23 -29.95
CA GLN A 441 -32.67 -30.80 -30.91
C GLN A 441 -31.29 -31.03 -30.28
N ALA A 442 -30.81 -30.10 -29.43
CA ALA A 442 -29.59 -30.28 -28.65
C ALA A 442 -29.69 -31.44 -27.63
N ARG A 443 -30.82 -31.59 -26.92
CA ARG A 443 -31.08 -32.73 -26.00
C ARG A 443 -31.17 -34.09 -26.71
N SER A 444 -31.45 -34.11 -28.01
CA SER A 444 -31.46 -35.37 -28.78
C SER A 444 -30.06 -35.84 -29.18
N ILE A 445 -29.08 -34.92 -29.18
CA ILE A 445 -27.69 -35.18 -29.56
C ILE A 445 -26.83 -35.43 -28.31
N PHE A 446 -27.09 -34.72 -27.22
CA PHE A 446 -26.34 -34.83 -25.96
C PHE A 446 -27.24 -35.35 -24.84
N LYS A 447 -26.75 -36.31 -24.04
CA LYS A 447 -27.51 -36.82 -22.88
C LYS A 447 -27.84 -35.66 -21.91
N PRO A 448 -29.06 -35.61 -21.34
CA PRO A 448 -29.42 -34.58 -20.39
C PRO A 448 -28.57 -34.68 -19.11
N TRP A 449 -28.13 -33.53 -18.62
CA TRP A 449 -27.47 -33.39 -17.33
C TRP A 449 -28.44 -33.78 -16.21
N LYS A 450 -28.00 -34.67 -15.31
CA LYS A 450 -28.62 -34.87 -14.00
C LYS A 450 -27.68 -34.26 -12.97
N TRP A 451 -28.19 -33.32 -12.18
CA TRP A 451 -27.56 -32.93 -10.92
C TRP A 451 -27.66 -34.07 -9.92
#